data_AF-A0A968X3R0-F1
#
_entry.id   AF-A0A968X3R0-F1
#
_cell.length_a   1.000
_cell.length_b   1.000
_cell.length_c   1.000
_cell.angle_alpha   90.00
_cell.angle_beta   90.00
_cell.angle_gamma   90.00
#
_symmetry.space_group_name_H-M   'P 1'
#
loop_
_entity.id
_entity.type
_entity.pdbx_description
1 polymer ?
#
loop_
_entity_poly.entity_id
_entity_poly.type
_entity_poly.pdbx_seq_one_letter_code
_entity_poly.pdbx_strand_id
1 'polypeptide(L)'
;MQYDEELIKNLGLDFKVVFAGSEQASLAALDAAYSRKQPILLYFWTPHSIHNKYELVAVKLPDYTAECYAEANAGKKNCDYPPDVLVKVANAKLKDEAPDAYAFLEKFNYSTADQISLIADVDLNKKSPAEAAKAWIVKNEATWSAWLAK
;
A
#
# COMPACT_ATOMS: atom_id res chain seq x y z
N MET A 1 -7.27 3.55 -9.50
CA MET A 1 -8.69 3.91 -9.69
C MET A 1 -9.50 3.04 -8.76
N GLN A 2 -10.53 3.59 -8.12
CA GLN A 2 -11.43 2.86 -7.24
C GLN A 2 -12.66 2.46 -8.05
N TYR A 3 -13.12 1.22 -7.90
CA TYR A 3 -14.25 0.63 -8.63
C TYR A 3 -15.32 0.10 -7.66
N ASP A 4 -15.39 0.64 -6.44
CA ASP A 4 -16.21 0.06 -5.37
C ASP A 4 -17.71 0.15 -5.66
N GLU A 5 -18.17 1.22 -6.31
CA GLU A 5 -19.57 1.36 -6.74
C GLU A 5 -19.92 0.31 -7.81
N GLU A 6 -19.03 0.10 -8.79
CA GLU A 6 -19.17 -0.94 -9.81
C GLU A 6 -19.15 -2.33 -9.21
N LEU A 7 -18.23 -2.61 -8.27
CA LEU A 7 -18.13 -3.90 -7.60
C LEU A 7 -19.39 -4.21 -6.82
N ILE A 8 -19.88 -3.26 -6.00
CA ILE A 8 -21.13 -3.42 -5.25
C ILE A 8 -22.30 -3.71 -6.20
N LYS A 9 -22.44 -2.91 -7.27
CA LYS A 9 -23.52 -3.08 -8.24
C LYS A 9 -23.45 -4.40 -8.99
N ASN A 10 -22.29 -4.73 -9.57
CA ASN A 10 -22.12 -5.86 -10.48
C ASN A 10 -22.06 -7.21 -9.74
N LEU A 11 -21.68 -7.20 -8.46
CA LEU A 11 -21.73 -8.37 -7.60
C LEU A 11 -23.05 -8.49 -6.82
N GLY A 12 -23.98 -7.55 -6.99
CA GLY A 12 -25.28 -7.57 -6.33
C GLY A 12 -25.19 -7.46 -4.80
N LEU A 13 -24.23 -6.68 -4.29
CA LEU A 13 -24.03 -6.52 -2.85
C LEU A 13 -24.95 -5.44 -2.29
N ASP A 14 -25.52 -5.69 -1.12
CA ASP A 14 -26.39 -4.72 -0.42
C ASP A 14 -25.55 -3.73 0.40
N PHE A 15 -24.72 -2.95 -0.29
CA PHE A 15 -23.90 -1.89 0.31
C PHE A 15 -24.05 -0.60 -0.47
N LYS A 16 -23.65 0.51 0.16
CA LYS A 16 -23.52 1.81 -0.49
C LYS A 16 -22.16 2.39 -0.17
N VAL A 17 -21.47 2.88 -1.20
CA VAL A 17 -20.19 3.57 -1.00
C VAL A 17 -20.44 4.90 -0.28
N VAL A 18 -19.64 5.14 0.75
CA VAL A 18 -19.57 6.43 1.44
C VAL A 18 -18.13 6.91 1.36
N PHE A 19 -17.92 7.99 0.61
CA PHE A 19 -16.60 8.60 0.46
C PHE A 19 -16.26 9.39 1.73
N ALA A 20 -15.22 8.96 2.45
CA ALA A 20 -14.78 9.61 3.69
C ALA A 20 -14.18 11.02 3.47
N GLY A 21 -13.80 11.37 2.23
CA GLY A 21 -13.24 12.66 1.87
C GLY A 21 -11.74 12.82 2.16
N SER A 22 -11.19 12.06 3.10
CA SER A 22 -9.74 11.95 3.33
C SER A 22 -9.37 10.60 3.95
N GLU A 23 -8.09 10.24 3.85
CA GLU A 23 -7.55 9.06 4.52
C GLU A 23 -7.72 9.17 6.04
N GLN A 24 -7.45 10.34 6.61
CA GLN A 24 -7.57 10.59 8.05
C GLN A 24 -9.02 10.38 8.54
N ALA A 25 -10.02 10.73 7.72
CA ALA A 25 -11.41 10.48 8.04
C ALA A 25 -11.74 8.97 8.04
N SER A 26 -11.23 8.21 7.07
CA SER A 26 -11.35 6.74 7.06
C SER A 26 -10.69 6.11 8.30
N LEU A 27 -9.51 6.59 8.68
CA LEU A 27 -8.79 6.12 9.86
C LEU A 27 -9.52 6.42 11.16
N ALA A 28 -10.13 7.60 11.28
CA ALA A 28 -10.95 7.97 12.43
C ALA A 28 -12.22 7.11 12.55
N ALA A 29 -12.88 6.82 11.41
CA ALA A 29 -14.03 5.92 11.38
C ALA A 29 -13.64 4.50 11.81
N LEU A 30 -12.49 4.01 11.33
CA LEU A 30 -11.93 2.72 11.73
C LEU A 30 -11.63 2.66 13.23
N ASP A 31 -10.91 3.64 13.78
CA ASP A 31 -10.57 3.69 15.21
C ASP A 31 -11.84 3.71 16.09
N ALA A 32 -12.82 4.51 15.71
CA ALA A 32 -14.11 4.61 16.37
C ALA A 32 -14.90 3.28 16.34
N ALA A 33 -14.95 2.60 15.19
CA ALA A 33 -15.65 1.33 15.06
C ALA A 33 -14.92 0.20 15.83
N TYR A 34 -13.60 0.12 15.68
CA TYR A 34 -12.78 -0.92 16.30
C TYR A 34 -12.83 -0.84 17.83
N SER A 35 -12.68 0.37 18.40
CA SER A 35 -12.76 0.58 19.86
C SER A 35 -14.14 0.21 20.44
N ARG A 36 -15.21 0.38 19.68
CA ARG A 36 -16.58 -0.01 20.05
C ARG A 36 -16.94 -1.45 19.64
N LYS A 37 -16.01 -2.21 19.05
CA LYS A 37 -16.25 -3.56 18.49
C LYS A 37 -17.42 -3.59 17.51
N GLN A 38 -17.58 -2.52 16.73
CA GLN A 38 -18.60 -2.42 15.69
C GLN A 38 -18.04 -2.90 14.34
N PRO A 39 -18.85 -3.59 13.53
CA PRO A 39 -18.42 -3.98 12.19
C PRO A 39 -18.16 -2.73 11.33
N ILE A 40 -17.08 -2.77 10.56
CA ILE A 40 -16.73 -1.75 9.58
C ILE A 40 -16.16 -2.43 8.33
N LEU A 41 -16.58 -1.93 7.16
CA LEU A 41 -15.99 -2.24 5.87
C LEU A 41 -15.43 -0.95 5.29
N LEU A 42 -14.17 -0.97 4.86
CA LEU A 42 -13.48 0.18 4.31
C LEU A 42 -12.57 -0.24 3.14
N TYR A 43 -12.40 0.67 2.18
CA TYR A 43 -11.37 0.54 1.16
C TYR A 43 -10.02 0.95 1.75
N PHE A 44 -9.02 0.07 1.67
CA PHE A 44 -7.68 0.34 2.16
C PHE A 44 -6.65 -0.56 1.47
N TRP A 45 -5.36 -0.19 1.53
CA TRP A 45 -4.28 -0.91 0.85
C TRP A 45 -3.19 -1.40 1.81
N THR A 46 -2.31 -2.25 1.28
CA THR A 46 -1.11 -2.77 1.95
C THR A 46 0.10 -2.49 1.06
N PRO A 47 1.23 -1.97 1.59
CA PRO A 47 1.55 -1.73 3.00
C PRO A 47 0.95 -0.44 3.59
N HIS A 48 0.62 -0.47 4.89
CA HIS A 48 0.25 0.71 5.68
C HIS A 48 0.38 0.46 7.19
N SER A 49 0.58 1.51 8.00
CA SER A 49 0.63 1.46 9.47
C SER A 49 -0.59 0.84 10.16
N ILE A 50 -1.79 0.86 9.56
CA ILE A 50 -2.99 0.33 10.24
C ILE A 50 -2.91 -1.17 10.50
N HIS A 51 -2.19 -1.89 9.65
CA HIS A 51 -2.02 -3.34 9.76
C HIS A 51 -1.14 -3.75 10.94
N ASN A 52 -0.41 -2.79 11.55
CA ASN A 52 0.27 -2.98 12.83
C ASN A 52 -0.62 -2.64 14.03
N LYS A 53 -1.65 -1.80 13.85
CA LYS A 53 -2.48 -1.29 14.94
C LYS A 53 -3.75 -2.12 15.13
N TYR A 54 -4.32 -2.66 14.06
CA TYR A 54 -5.59 -3.36 14.09
C TYR A 54 -5.48 -4.73 13.43
N GLU A 55 -6.24 -5.69 13.94
CA GLU A 55 -6.43 -7.00 13.32
C GLU A 55 -7.49 -6.89 12.21
N LEU A 56 -7.05 -6.64 10.98
CA LEU A 56 -7.92 -6.51 9.80
C LEU A 56 -7.74 -7.71 8.88
N VAL A 57 -8.80 -8.02 8.14
CA VAL A 57 -8.80 -9.04 7.10
C VAL A 57 -9.26 -8.43 5.79
N ALA A 58 -8.57 -8.77 4.70
CA ALA A 58 -9.00 -8.37 3.36
C ALA A 58 -10.25 -9.16 2.95
N VAL A 59 -11.25 -8.47 2.41
CA VAL A 59 -12.42 -9.10 1.82
C VAL A 59 -12.02 -9.76 0.51
N LYS A 60 -12.33 -11.04 0.34
CA LYS A 60 -12.07 -11.77 -0.90
C LYS A 60 -13.18 -11.51 -1.91
N LEU A 61 -12.84 -10.86 -3.02
CA LEU A 61 -13.70 -10.72 -4.19
C LEU A 61 -13.43 -11.88 -5.17
N PRO A 62 -14.24 -12.05 -6.24
CA PRO A 62 -13.90 -13.00 -7.30
C PRO A 62 -12.50 -12.72 -7.86
N ASP A 63 -11.70 -13.75 -8.10
CA ASP A 63 -10.29 -13.58 -8.45
C ASP A 63 -10.08 -12.64 -9.65
N TYR A 64 -9.03 -11.83 -9.57
CA TYR A 64 -8.61 -10.97 -10.67
C TYR A 64 -8.38 -11.78 -11.96
N THR A 65 -8.88 -11.26 -13.09
CA THR A 65 -8.46 -11.65 -14.43
C THR A 65 -8.17 -10.43 -15.28
N ALA A 66 -7.27 -10.57 -16.27
CA ALA A 66 -6.93 -9.49 -17.19
C ALA A 66 -8.16 -9.04 -17.99
N GLU A 67 -9.03 -9.98 -18.35
CA GLU A 67 -10.27 -9.74 -19.10
C GLU A 67 -11.24 -8.89 -18.28
N CYS A 68 -11.49 -9.25 -17.01
CA CYS A 68 -12.35 -8.48 -16.12
C CYS A 68 -11.82 -7.06 -15.91
N TYR A 69 -10.50 -6.92 -15.71
CA TYR A 69 -9.90 -5.61 -15.47
C TYR A 69 -9.88 -4.72 -16.72
N ALA A 70 -9.73 -5.30 -17.91
CA ALA A 70 -9.80 -4.55 -19.17
C ALA A 70 -11.17 -3.89 -19.38
N GLU A 71 -12.25 -4.50 -18.89
CA GLU A 71 -13.60 -3.93 -18.96
C GLU A 71 -13.95 -3.00 -17.78
N ALA A 72 -13.02 -2.77 -16.85
CA ALA A 72 -13.26 -1.96 -15.66
C ALA A 72 -13.73 -0.53 -16.01
N ASN A 73 -13.06 0.12 -16.96
CA ASN A 73 -13.40 1.47 -17.42
C ASN A 73 -14.71 1.53 -18.22
N ALA A 74 -15.23 0.38 -18.66
CA ALA A 74 -16.56 0.26 -19.26
C ALA A 74 -17.66 0.03 -18.20
N GLY A 75 -17.33 0.11 -16.91
CA GLY A 75 -18.27 -0.06 -15.79
C GLY A 75 -18.63 -1.50 -15.47
N LYS A 76 -17.90 -2.48 -16.03
CA LYS A 76 -18.18 -3.92 -15.88
C LYS A 76 -17.31 -4.64 -14.85
N LYS A 77 -16.59 -3.91 -14.00
CA LYS A 77 -15.72 -4.49 -12.98
C LYS A 77 -16.54 -5.40 -12.05
N ASN A 78 -16.15 -6.68 -11.92
CA ASN A 78 -16.79 -7.67 -11.05
C ASN A 78 -15.80 -8.69 -10.45
N CYS A 79 -14.51 -8.35 -10.39
CA CYS A 79 -13.45 -9.18 -9.82
C CYS A 79 -12.57 -8.33 -8.89
N ASP A 80 -11.59 -8.94 -8.23
CA ASP A 80 -10.65 -8.27 -7.35
C ASP A 80 -9.69 -7.35 -8.11
N TYR A 81 -8.99 -6.49 -7.37
CA TYR A 81 -7.92 -5.65 -7.90
C TYR A 81 -6.67 -6.50 -8.20
N PRO A 82 -5.91 -6.19 -9.27
CA PRO A 82 -4.60 -6.80 -9.45
C PRO A 82 -3.66 -6.38 -8.32
N PRO A 83 -2.63 -7.19 -8.02
CA PRO A 83 -1.53 -6.71 -7.18
C PRO A 83 -0.84 -5.52 -7.87
N ASP A 84 -0.67 -4.42 -7.14
CA ASP A 84 0.09 -3.28 -7.64
C ASP A 84 1.58 -3.59 -7.67
N VAL A 85 2.22 -3.32 -8.81
CA VAL A 85 3.67 -3.39 -8.96
C VAL A 85 4.26 -2.02 -8.66
N LEU A 86 4.95 -1.90 -7.52
CA LEU A 86 5.68 -0.68 -7.19
C LEU A 86 6.96 -0.58 -8.03
N VAL A 87 7.02 0.44 -8.87
CA VAL A 87 8.17 0.69 -9.75
C VAL A 87 8.97 1.89 -9.28
N LYS A 88 10.30 1.80 -9.46
CA LYS A 88 11.21 2.93 -9.28
C LYS A 88 11.42 3.59 -10.63
N VAL A 89 11.21 4.89 -10.69
CA VAL A 89 11.41 5.68 -11.91
C VAL A 89 12.56 6.65 -11.66
N ALA A 90 13.51 6.70 -12.60
CA ALA A 90 14.66 7.58 -12.57
C ALA A 90 14.77 8.37 -13.87
N ASN A 91 15.47 9.50 -13.83
CA ASN A 91 15.82 10.23 -15.04
C ASN A 91 16.67 9.34 -15.97
N ALA A 92 16.41 9.37 -17.28
CA ALA A 92 17.14 8.55 -18.25
C ALA A 92 18.66 8.78 -18.24
N LYS A 93 19.12 9.99 -17.87
CA LYS A 93 20.54 10.35 -17.79
C LYS A 93 21.23 9.87 -16.51
N LEU A 94 20.48 9.37 -15.52
CA LEU A 94 21.04 9.02 -14.21
C LEU A 94 22.15 7.98 -14.32
N LYS A 95 22.02 7.05 -15.27
CA LYS A 95 23.02 6.01 -15.52
C LYS A 95 24.38 6.59 -15.91
N ASP A 96 24.38 7.68 -16.67
CA ASP A 96 25.60 8.32 -17.17
C ASP A 96 26.15 9.35 -16.17
N GLU A 97 25.27 10.11 -15.51
CA GLU A 97 25.64 11.18 -14.59
C GLU A 97 26.01 10.69 -13.18
N ALA A 98 25.41 9.59 -12.72
CA ALA A 98 25.63 9.01 -11.39
C ALA A 98 25.48 7.47 -11.42
N PRO A 99 26.43 6.75 -12.05
CA PRO A 99 26.34 5.30 -12.25
C PRO A 99 26.18 4.51 -10.95
N ASP A 100 26.82 4.94 -9.86
CA ASP A 100 26.71 4.28 -8.55
C ASP A 100 25.29 4.41 -7.96
N ALA A 101 24.68 5.59 -8.09
CA ALA A 101 23.31 5.83 -7.64
C ALA A 101 22.30 5.06 -8.51
N TYR A 102 22.55 4.97 -9.83
CA TYR A 102 21.75 4.15 -10.73
C TYR A 102 21.81 2.67 -10.34
N ALA A 103 23.01 2.12 -10.14
CA ALA A 103 23.20 0.74 -9.71
C ALA A 103 22.55 0.45 -8.35
N PHE A 104 22.63 1.40 -7.41
CA PHE A 104 21.92 1.32 -6.14
C PHE A 104 20.40 1.24 -6.34
N LEU A 105 19.82 2.14 -7.13
CA LEU A 105 18.37 2.16 -7.38
C LEU A 105 17.88 0.91 -8.12
N GLU A 106 18.68 0.34 -9.02
CA GLU A 106 18.36 -0.94 -9.68
C GLU A 106 18.22 -2.06 -8.64
N LYS A 107 19.17 -2.15 -7.70
CA LYS A 107 19.19 -3.21 -6.68
C LYS A 107 18.33 -2.95 -5.45
N PHE A 108 18.00 -1.68 -5.16
CA PHE A 108 17.23 -1.29 -3.99
C PHE A 108 15.91 -2.06 -3.94
N ASN A 109 15.75 -2.92 -2.94
CA ASN A 109 14.52 -3.68 -2.78
C ASN A 109 14.32 -4.05 -1.31
N TYR A 110 13.23 -3.56 -0.73
CA TYR A 110 12.81 -3.85 0.64
C TYR A 110 11.44 -4.53 0.68
N SER A 111 11.14 -5.24 1.76
CA SER A 111 9.90 -6.00 1.87
C SER A 111 8.69 -5.12 2.21
N THR A 112 7.48 -5.65 2.02
CA THR A 112 6.25 -5.04 2.55
C THR A 112 6.31 -4.87 4.07
N ALA A 113 6.95 -5.82 4.78
CA ALA A 113 7.13 -5.73 6.23
C ALA A 113 8.06 -4.58 6.64
N ASP A 114 9.15 -4.36 5.89
CA ASP A 114 10.05 -3.21 6.09
C ASP A 114 9.30 -1.88 5.93
N GLN A 115 8.50 -1.77 4.87
CA GLN A 115 7.66 -0.59 4.61
C GLN A 115 6.67 -0.35 5.75
N ILE A 116 5.95 -1.39 6.18
CA ILE A 116 4.99 -1.30 7.29
C ILE A 116 5.69 -0.83 8.58
N SER A 117 6.87 -1.37 8.90
CA SER A 117 7.64 -0.95 10.08
C SER A 117 8.11 0.49 10.00
N LEU A 118 8.62 0.93 8.84
CA LEU A 118 9.07 2.31 8.63
C LEU A 118 7.91 3.30 8.75
N ILE A 119 6.77 3.00 8.12
CA ILE A 119 5.56 3.83 8.17
C ILE A 119 5.05 3.91 9.62
N ALA A 120 5.01 2.79 10.35
CA ALA A 120 4.58 2.78 11.74
C ALA A 120 5.50 3.62 12.66
N ASP A 121 6.81 3.63 12.40
CA ASP A 121 7.75 4.46 13.16
C ASP A 121 7.46 5.96 13.00
N VAL A 122 7.02 6.38 11.81
CA VAL A 122 6.63 7.77 11.53
C VAL A 122 5.24 8.07 12.11
N ASP A 123 4.25 7.27 11.74
CA ASP A 123 2.84 7.55 12.03
C ASP A 123 2.48 7.35 13.50
N LEU A 124 2.98 6.26 14.09
CA LEU A 124 2.60 5.83 15.44
C LEU A 124 3.63 6.29 16.46
N ASN A 125 4.92 6.08 16.18
CA ASN A 125 6.00 6.42 17.11
C ASN A 125 6.50 7.86 16.97
N LYS A 126 5.92 8.64 16.04
CA LYS A 126 6.19 10.08 15.84
C LYS A 126 7.65 10.41 15.57
N LYS A 127 8.41 9.47 15.01
CA LYS A 127 9.77 9.75 14.51
C LYS A 127 9.68 10.59 13.25
N SER A 128 10.70 11.40 13.01
CA SER A 128 10.90 11.94 11.66
C SER A 128 11.22 10.80 10.67
N PRO A 129 10.90 10.96 9.37
CA PRO A 129 11.30 9.98 8.36
C PRO A 129 12.80 9.66 8.36
N ALA A 130 13.64 10.65 8.63
CA ALA A 130 15.09 10.47 8.71
C ALA A 130 15.51 9.60 9.91
N GLU A 131 14.89 9.77 11.08
CA GLU A 131 15.15 8.94 12.25
C GLU A 131 14.68 7.50 12.03
N ALA A 132 13.49 7.31 11.45
CA ALA A 132 12.96 5.99 11.11
C ALA A 132 13.89 5.27 10.10
N ALA A 133 14.29 5.95 9.02
CA ALA A 133 15.21 5.41 8.03
C ALA A 133 16.58 5.06 8.64
N LYS A 134 17.15 5.94 9.47
CA LYS A 134 18.43 5.67 10.15
C LYS A 134 18.33 4.45 11.05
N ALA A 135 17.27 4.33 11.84
CA ALA A 135 17.05 3.19 12.71
C ALA A 135 16.91 1.88 11.92
N TRP A 136 16.22 1.91 10.78
CA TRP A 136 16.08 0.76 9.89
C TRP A 136 17.42 0.37 9.24
N ILE A 137 18.19 1.34 8.72
CA ILE A 137 19.51 1.10 8.12
C ILE A 137 20.44 0.40 9.13
N VAL A 138 20.52 0.89 10.36
CA VAL A 138 21.38 0.28 11.40
C VAL A 138 21.01 -1.18 11.68
N LYS A 139 19.72 -1.52 11.63
CA LYS A 139 19.23 -2.88 11.95
C LYS A 139 19.26 -3.85 10.77
N ASN A 140 19.27 -3.34 9.53
CA ASN A 140 19.04 -4.13 8.31
C ASN A 140 20.24 -4.11 7.36
N GLU A 141 21.47 -4.06 7.88
CA GLU A 141 22.71 -4.05 7.10
C GLU A 141 22.80 -5.21 6.11
N ALA A 142 22.42 -6.42 6.53
CA ALA A 142 22.39 -7.58 5.63
C ALA A 142 21.48 -7.37 4.41
N THR A 143 20.41 -6.58 4.55
CA THR A 143 19.48 -6.28 3.47
C THR A 143 20.04 -5.21 2.55
N TRP A 144 20.43 -4.04 3.09
CA TRP A 144 20.80 -2.91 2.25
C TRP A 144 22.21 -2.99 1.67
N SER A 145 23.14 -3.70 2.31
CA SER A 145 24.50 -3.86 1.79
C SER A 145 24.53 -4.56 0.43
N ALA A 146 23.56 -5.45 0.16
CA ALA A 146 23.39 -6.10 -1.14
C ALA A 146 22.98 -5.12 -2.25
N TRP A 147 22.46 -3.94 -1.90
CA TRP A 147 22.05 -2.93 -2.88
C TRP A 147 23.21 -2.09 -3.38
N LEU A 148 24.35 -2.07 -2.67
CA LEU A 148 25.51 -1.31 -3.12
C LEU A 148 26.20 -2.02 -4.30
N ALA A 149 26.73 -1.22 -5.22
CA ALA A 149 27.68 -1.73 -6.21
C ALA A 149 28.94 -2.23 -5.47
N LYS A 150 29.55 -3.30 -5.98
CA LYS A 150 30.89 -3.74 -5.55
C LYS A 150 31.93 -2.98 -6.35
#